data_AF-Q9TY42-F1
#
_entry.id   AF-Q9TY42-F1
#
_cell.length_a   1.000
_cell.length_b   1.000
_cell.length_c   1.000
_cell.angle_alpha   90.00
_cell.angle_beta   90.00
_cell.angle_gamma   90.00
#
_symmetry.space_group_name_H-M   'P 1'
#
loop_
_entity.id
_entity.type
_entity.pdbx_description
1 polymer ?
#
loop_
_entity_poly.entity_id
_entity_poly.type
_entity_poly.pdbx_seq_one_letter_code
_entity_poly.pdbx_strand_id
1 'polypeptide(L)'
;AAAYTINQYMTPEQQPDINIKMRAILVDWLIDVHAKFELKDETLYITISLIDRYLALAQVTRMRLQLVGVAALFIACKYEEIYPPALKDFVYITDNAYVKSDVLEMEGLMLQALNFNICNPTAYQFLQKYSTNLDPKDKALAQYILELALVEYKFIIYKPSQIVQSVIFLVNKIRTPTYKTPNENQLKPCAKELCTLLQTADLSSLQAVRKKFNASKFFEVSRIKVEKTNK
;
A
#
# COMPACT_ATOMS: atom_id res chain seq x y z
N ALA A 1 22.79 6.56 -7.91
CA ALA A 1 21.31 6.51 -7.75
C ALA A 1 20.83 5.05 -7.66
N ALA A 2 21.28 4.31 -6.64
CA ALA A 2 21.24 2.84 -6.60
C ALA A 2 20.38 2.22 -5.47
N ALA A 3 19.49 2.96 -4.81
CA ALA A 3 18.84 2.49 -3.58
C ALA A 3 17.33 2.73 -3.53
N TYR A 4 16.56 2.12 -4.44
CA TYR A 4 15.09 2.25 -4.39
C TYR A 4 14.32 0.93 -4.54
N THR A 5 15.00 -0.16 -4.91
CA THR A 5 14.35 -1.48 -4.95
C THR A 5 14.54 -2.12 -3.60
N ILE A 6 13.45 -2.34 -2.87
CA ILE A 6 13.46 -3.18 -1.68
C ILE A 6 13.61 -4.62 -2.19
N ASN A 7 14.70 -5.28 -1.82
CA ASN A 7 14.89 -6.69 -2.13
C ASN A 7 13.80 -7.51 -1.43
N GLN A 8 13.50 -8.70 -1.97
CA GLN A 8 12.56 -9.60 -1.32
C GLN A 8 13.09 -9.95 0.08
N TYR A 9 12.40 -9.49 1.11
CA TYR A 9 12.78 -9.64 2.52
C TYR A 9 12.02 -10.72 3.28
N MET A 10 10.92 -11.23 2.69
CA MET A 10 10.04 -12.21 3.32
C MET A 10 10.47 -13.66 3.08
N THR A 11 11.79 -13.93 3.08
CA THR A 11 12.33 -15.29 2.99
C THR A 11 12.50 -15.89 4.39
N PRO A 12 12.48 -17.23 4.55
CA PRO A 12 12.63 -17.87 5.86
C PRO A 12 13.95 -17.52 6.58
N GLU A 13 15.02 -17.24 5.82
CA GLU A 13 16.33 -16.87 6.36
C GLU A 13 16.32 -15.44 6.92
N GLN A 14 15.60 -14.53 6.25
CA GLN A 14 15.54 -13.12 6.64
C GLN A 14 14.43 -12.84 7.65
N GLN A 15 13.28 -13.51 7.53
CA GLN A 15 12.11 -13.35 8.40
C GLN A 15 11.60 -14.73 8.85
N PRO A 16 12.18 -15.33 9.91
CA PRO A 16 11.86 -16.69 10.32
C PRO A 16 10.49 -16.83 10.99
N ASP A 17 9.93 -15.75 11.55
CA ASP A 17 8.71 -15.80 12.39
C ASP A 17 7.49 -15.07 11.76
N ILE A 18 7.69 -14.42 10.61
CA ILE A 18 6.60 -13.76 9.87
C ILE A 18 6.59 -14.21 8.40
N ASN A 19 5.47 -13.97 7.72
CA ASN A 19 5.33 -14.35 6.31
C ASN A 19 4.48 -13.34 5.54
N ILE A 20 4.40 -13.56 4.23
CA ILE A 20 3.66 -12.70 3.28
C ILE A 20 2.20 -12.49 3.72
N LYS A 21 1.54 -13.54 4.24
CA LYS A 21 0.15 -13.48 4.67
C LYS A 21 -0.01 -12.58 5.91
N MET A 22 0.92 -12.66 6.87
CA MET A 22 0.89 -11.79 8.06
C MET A 22 1.09 -10.32 7.70
N ARG A 23 1.99 -10.01 6.74
CA ARG A 23 2.12 -8.65 6.18
C ARG A 23 0.82 -8.19 5.54
N ALA A 24 0.20 -9.02 4.70
CA ALA A 24 -1.06 -8.66 4.05
C ALA A 24 -2.18 -8.34 5.07
N ILE A 25 -2.28 -9.14 6.14
CA ILE A 25 -3.22 -8.89 7.25
C ILE A 25 -2.91 -7.55 7.94
N LEU A 26 -1.63 -7.26 8.23
CA LEU A 26 -1.23 -5.98 8.82
C LEU A 26 -1.61 -4.81 7.91
N VAL A 27 -1.32 -4.89 6.62
CA VAL A 27 -1.61 -3.82 5.65
C VAL A 27 -3.12 -3.59 5.52
N ASP A 28 -3.92 -4.67 5.42
CA ASP A 28 -5.39 -4.58 5.37
C ASP A 28 -5.94 -3.87 6.63
N TRP A 29 -5.46 -4.25 7.81
CA TRP A 29 -5.84 -3.57 9.06
C TRP A 29 -5.40 -2.10 9.10
N LEU A 30 -4.19 -1.78 8.64
CA LEU A 30 -3.70 -0.40 8.58
C LEU A 30 -4.51 0.47 7.62
N ILE A 31 -5.08 -0.09 6.55
CA ILE A 31 -5.99 0.63 5.66
C ILE A 31 -7.29 1.00 6.40
N ASP A 32 -7.84 0.11 7.22
CA ASP A 32 -9.00 0.42 8.06
C ASP A 32 -8.66 1.50 9.11
N VAL A 33 -7.49 1.42 9.74
CA VAL A 33 -7.01 2.45 10.70
C VAL A 33 -6.80 3.80 10.00
N HIS A 34 -6.16 3.80 8.84
CA HIS A 34 -5.94 4.98 7.99
C HIS A 34 -7.26 5.67 7.65
N ALA A 35 -8.25 4.90 7.21
CA ALA A 35 -9.58 5.41 6.90
C ALA A 35 -10.30 5.96 8.14
N LYS A 36 -10.17 5.29 9.30
CA LYS A 36 -10.78 5.72 10.57
C LYS A 36 -10.20 7.02 11.10
N PHE A 37 -8.91 7.26 10.90
CA PHE A 37 -8.25 8.52 11.27
C PHE A 37 -8.38 9.60 10.18
N GLU A 38 -9.04 9.31 9.06
CA GLU A 38 -9.25 10.24 7.94
C GLU A 38 -7.94 10.87 7.42
N LEU A 39 -6.88 10.07 7.42
CA LEU A 39 -5.54 10.51 7.03
C LEU A 39 -5.45 10.71 5.50
N LYS A 40 -4.50 11.55 5.07
CA LYS A 40 -4.17 11.69 3.65
C LYS A 40 -3.71 10.35 3.07
N ASP A 41 -4.03 10.09 1.81
CA ASP A 41 -3.60 8.85 1.16
C ASP A 41 -2.08 8.71 1.16
N GLU A 42 -1.31 9.78 0.94
CA GLU A 42 0.17 9.75 0.98
C GLU A 42 0.71 9.16 2.29
N THR A 43 0.07 9.46 3.42
CA THR A 43 0.42 8.91 4.75
C THR A 43 0.38 7.38 4.76
N LEU A 44 -0.61 6.77 4.10
CA LEU A 44 -0.68 5.30 3.95
C LEU A 44 0.51 4.77 3.16
N TYR A 45 0.85 5.38 2.03
CA TYR A 45 1.96 4.91 1.19
C TYR A 45 3.31 5.07 1.88
N ILE A 46 3.53 6.16 2.61
CA ILE A 46 4.73 6.34 3.45
C ILE A 46 4.77 5.25 4.54
N THR A 47 3.64 4.99 5.20
CA THR A 47 3.55 3.95 6.24
C THR A 47 3.98 2.58 5.71
N ILE A 48 3.42 2.13 4.59
CA ILE A 48 3.76 0.83 4.03
C ILE A 48 5.23 0.79 3.56
N SER A 49 5.73 1.89 3.01
CA SER A 49 7.15 2.01 2.64
C SER A 49 8.09 1.92 3.85
N LEU A 50 7.72 2.50 4.99
CA LEU A 50 8.48 2.39 6.24
C LEU A 50 8.49 0.95 6.74
N ILE A 51 7.34 0.28 6.76
CA ILE A 51 7.21 -1.12 7.17
C ILE A 51 8.10 -2.02 6.30
N ASP A 52 7.96 -1.95 4.98
CA ASP A 52 8.70 -2.81 4.06
C ASP A 52 10.22 -2.60 4.16
N ARG A 53 10.68 -1.35 4.26
CA ARG A 53 12.10 -1.05 4.40
C ARG A 53 12.64 -1.48 5.76
N TYR A 54 11.87 -1.32 6.83
CA TYR A 54 12.28 -1.75 8.16
C TYR A 54 12.38 -3.28 8.23
N LEU A 55 11.38 -4.02 7.72
CA LEU A 55 11.41 -5.48 7.67
C LEU A 55 12.50 -6.03 6.73
N ALA A 56 12.99 -5.24 5.77
CA ALA A 56 14.16 -5.60 4.99
C ALA A 56 15.49 -5.50 5.76
N LEU A 57 15.51 -4.81 6.90
CA LEU A 57 16.72 -4.55 7.70
C LEU A 57 16.69 -5.20 9.08
N ALA A 58 15.51 -5.53 9.60
CA ALA A 58 15.33 -6.06 10.95
C ALA A 58 14.39 -7.26 10.97
N GLN A 59 14.80 -8.31 11.68
CA GLN A 59 13.95 -9.47 11.95
C GLN A 59 12.90 -9.08 13.00
N VAL A 60 11.65 -9.46 12.75
CA VAL A 60 10.53 -9.12 13.62
C VAL A 60 9.74 -10.37 13.94
N THR A 61 9.38 -10.54 15.22
CA THR A 61 8.49 -11.62 15.64
C THR A 61 7.05 -11.30 15.30
N ARG A 62 6.22 -12.33 15.13
CA ARG A 62 4.79 -12.18 14.87
C ARG A 62 4.09 -11.28 15.89
N MET A 63 4.48 -11.36 17.17
CA MET A 63 3.90 -10.57 18.26
C MET A 63 4.23 -9.08 18.18
N ARG A 64 5.34 -8.71 17.54
CA ARG A 64 5.77 -7.32 17.38
C ARG A 64 5.39 -6.71 16.03
N LEU A 65 4.87 -7.50 15.09
CA LEU A 65 4.54 -7.04 13.75
C LEU A 65 3.50 -5.91 13.73
N GLN A 66 2.46 -5.97 14.59
CA GLN A 66 1.48 -4.87 14.70
C GLN A 66 2.12 -3.59 15.27
N LEU A 67 3.01 -3.71 16.26
CA LEU A 67 3.75 -2.58 16.83
C LEU A 67 4.60 -1.87 15.77
N VAL A 68 5.27 -2.63 14.88
CA VAL A 68 6.00 -2.08 13.72
C VAL A 68 5.06 -1.26 12.83
N GLY A 69 3.87 -1.80 12.51
CA GLY A 69 2.90 -1.09 11.68
C GLY A 69 2.38 0.20 12.31
N VAL A 70 2.12 0.18 13.62
CA VAL A 70 1.64 1.34 14.38
C VAL A 70 2.71 2.42 14.49
N ALA A 71 3.96 2.04 14.77
CA ALA A 71 5.08 2.96 14.81
C ALA A 71 5.34 3.59 13.43
N ALA A 72 5.29 2.80 12.36
CA ALA A 72 5.40 3.32 10.99
C ALA A 72 4.31 4.34 10.65
N LEU A 73 3.06 4.05 11.02
CA LEU A 73 1.94 4.98 10.80
C LEU A 73 2.10 6.26 11.63
N PHE A 74 2.57 6.14 12.87
CA PHE A 74 2.83 7.30 13.72
C PHE A 74 3.92 8.21 13.14
N ILE A 75 5.03 7.62 12.66
CA ILE A 75 6.09 8.35 11.95
C ILE A 75 5.52 9.04 10.70
N ALA A 76 4.76 8.31 9.87
CA ALA A 76 4.18 8.86 8.65
C ALA A 76 3.21 10.02 8.94
N CYS A 77 2.38 9.90 9.98
CA CYS A 77 1.47 10.98 10.39
C CYS A 77 2.24 12.22 10.80
N LYS A 78 3.28 12.10 11.63
CA LYS A 78 4.12 13.24 12.03
C LYS A 78 4.83 13.90 10.85
N TYR A 79 5.08 13.16 9.78
CA TYR A 79 5.75 13.66 8.59
C TYR A 79 4.80 14.35 7.60
N GLU A 80 3.63 13.76 7.33
CA GLU A 80 2.75 14.17 6.22
C GLU A 80 1.50 14.93 6.68
N GLU A 81 1.00 14.69 7.89
CA GLU A 81 -0.23 15.32 8.37
C GLU A 81 0.03 16.71 8.96
N ILE A 82 -0.88 17.64 8.69
CA ILE A 82 -0.85 18.97 9.32
C ILE A 82 -1.13 18.84 10.83
N TYR A 83 -2.06 17.96 11.18
CA TYR A 83 -2.48 17.69 12.55
C TYR A 83 -2.45 16.17 12.80
N PRO A 84 -1.29 15.60 13.12
CA PRO A 84 -1.18 14.15 13.35
C PRO A 84 -1.99 13.73 14.59
N PRO A 85 -2.59 12.51 14.60
CA PRO A 85 -3.24 11.96 15.79
C PRO A 85 -2.26 11.86 16.97
N ALA A 86 -2.79 11.93 18.19
CA ALA A 86 -1.95 11.86 19.38
C ALA A 86 -1.51 10.41 19.63
N LEU A 87 -0.35 10.22 20.28
CA LEU A 87 0.18 8.88 20.61
C LEU A 87 -0.84 7.98 21.35
N LYS A 88 -1.70 8.57 22.18
CA LYS A 88 -2.76 7.84 22.90
C LYS A 88 -3.77 7.18 21.94
N ASP A 89 -4.00 7.75 20.76
CA ASP A 89 -4.96 7.24 19.80
C ASP A 89 -4.41 5.99 19.11
N PHE A 90 -3.08 5.93 18.91
CA PHE A 90 -2.36 4.75 18.43
C PHE A 90 -2.29 3.61 19.46
N VAL A 91 -2.19 3.93 20.74
CA VAL A 91 -2.33 2.93 21.82
C VAL A 91 -3.77 2.41 21.91
N TYR A 92 -4.75 3.30 21.76
CA TYR A 92 -6.15 2.93 21.81
C TYR A 92 -6.57 2.04 20.63
N ILE A 93 -6.10 2.32 19.41
CA ILE A 93 -6.51 1.57 18.22
C ILE A 93 -5.96 0.13 18.19
N THR A 94 -4.92 -0.15 18.96
CA THR A 94 -4.37 -1.50 19.16
C THR A 94 -5.05 -2.25 20.30
N ASP A 95 -6.20 -1.76 20.77
CA ASP A 95 -6.92 -2.28 21.95
C ASP A 95 -6.04 -2.34 23.20
N ASN A 96 -5.15 -1.34 23.35
CA ASN A 96 -4.16 -1.27 24.43
C ASN A 96 -3.23 -2.49 24.52
N ALA A 97 -3.01 -3.20 23.40
CA ALA A 97 -2.03 -4.29 23.33
C ALA A 97 -0.59 -3.83 23.63
N TYR A 98 -0.33 -2.52 23.49
CA TYR A 98 0.96 -1.88 23.72
C TYR A 98 0.79 -0.63 24.58
N VAL A 99 1.81 -0.29 25.36
CA VAL A 99 1.86 0.99 26.09
C VAL A 99 2.60 2.06 25.28
N LYS A 100 2.49 3.32 25.71
CA LYS A 100 3.13 4.47 25.02
C LYS A 100 4.64 4.28 24.81
N SER A 101 5.33 3.71 25.80
CA SER A 101 6.78 3.47 25.72
C SER A 101 7.14 2.50 24.60
N ASP A 102 6.33 1.45 24.38
CA ASP A 102 6.59 0.46 23.34
C ASP A 102 6.56 1.11 21.94
N VAL A 103 5.57 1.97 21.71
CA VAL A 103 5.41 2.68 20.42
C VAL A 103 6.57 3.66 20.20
N LEU A 104 7.00 4.39 21.25
CA LEU A 104 8.12 5.32 21.16
C LEU A 104 9.47 4.62 20.96
N GLU A 105 9.68 3.48 21.63
CA GLU A 105 10.88 2.66 21.44
C GLU A 105 10.93 2.12 20.01
N MET A 106 9.81 1.55 19.52
CA MET A 106 9.72 1.04 18.15
C MET A 106 9.92 2.15 17.11
N GLU A 107 9.35 3.34 17.35
CA GLU A 107 9.63 4.52 16.51
C GLU A 107 11.12 4.84 16.44
N GLY A 108 11.80 4.89 17.60
CA GLY A 108 13.24 5.14 17.67
C GLY A 108 14.06 4.12 16.90
N LEU A 109 13.77 2.83 17.10
CA LEU A 109 14.42 1.71 16.39
C LEU A 109 14.23 1.81 14.88
N MET A 110 13.01 2.12 14.44
CA MET A 110 12.70 2.24 13.01
C MET A 110 13.43 3.42 12.36
N LEU A 111 13.41 4.59 13.00
CA LEU A 111 14.10 5.77 12.49
C LEU A 111 15.62 5.56 12.42
N GLN A 112 16.20 4.91 13.43
CA GLN A 112 17.62 4.57 13.44
C GLN A 112 17.97 3.58 12.32
N ALA A 113 17.23 2.48 12.19
CA ALA A 113 17.47 1.48 11.15
C ALA A 113 17.37 2.09 9.72
N LEU A 114 16.46 3.04 9.53
CA LEU A 114 16.26 3.72 8.25
C LEU A 114 17.17 4.95 8.05
N ASN A 115 18.10 5.23 8.97
CA ASN A 115 18.95 6.43 8.95
C ASN A 115 18.14 7.72 8.77
N PHE A 116 16.97 7.80 9.43
CA PHE A 116 16.02 8.91 9.32
C PHE A 116 15.53 9.22 7.89
N ASN A 117 15.75 8.30 6.94
CA ASN A 117 15.21 8.41 5.60
C ASN A 117 13.71 8.05 5.59
N ILE A 118 12.86 9.00 5.91
CA ILE A 118 11.41 8.78 6.01
C ILE A 118 10.77 8.75 4.62
N CYS A 119 11.09 9.70 3.75
CA CYS A 119 10.36 9.92 2.50
C CYS A 119 11.12 9.41 1.27
N ASN A 120 10.37 8.71 0.43
CA ASN A 120 10.81 8.02 -0.76
C ASN A 120 9.69 8.14 -1.80
N PRO A 121 9.97 8.36 -3.11
CA PRO A 121 8.92 8.58 -4.13
C PRO A 121 7.81 7.50 -4.13
N THR A 122 6.64 7.84 -3.63
CA THR A 122 5.55 6.86 -3.44
C THR A 122 4.81 6.59 -4.75
N ALA A 123 4.13 5.45 -4.80
CA ALA A 123 3.26 5.15 -5.94
C ALA A 123 2.11 6.17 -6.05
N TYR A 124 1.63 6.72 -4.94
CA TYR A 124 0.57 7.73 -4.96
C TYR A 124 1.00 9.04 -5.61
N GLN A 125 2.22 9.54 -5.33
CA GLN A 125 2.78 10.69 -6.03
C GLN A 125 2.86 10.47 -7.55
N PHE A 126 3.30 9.28 -7.98
CA PHE A 126 3.29 8.94 -9.40
C PHE A 126 1.86 8.88 -9.95
N LEU A 127 0.90 8.33 -9.20
CA LEU A 127 -0.50 8.29 -9.62
C LEU A 127 -1.06 9.69 -9.85
N GLN A 128 -0.82 10.62 -8.92
CA GLN A 128 -1.22 12.02 -9.09
C GLN A 128 -0.64 12.64 -10.37
N LYS A 129 0.63 12.34 -10.67
CA LYS A 129 1.31 12.85 -11.87
C LYS A 129 0.77 12.24 -13.17
N TYR A 130 0.52 10.93 -13.22
CA TYR A 130 0.13 10.23 -14.44
C TYR A 130 -1.38 10.19 -14.70
N SER A 131 -2.20 10.51 -13.70
CA SER A 131 -3.66 10.47 -13.80
C SER A 131 -4.28 11.82 -14.17
N THR A 132 -3.50 12.87 -14.45
CA THR A 132 -4.02 14.24 -14.69
C THR A 132 -5.16 14.31 -15.70
N ASN A 133 -5.09 13.52 -16.78
CA ASN A 133 -6.08 13.45 -17.86
C ASN A 133 -7.24 12.46 -17.61
N LEU A 134 -7.22 11.72 -16.50
CA LEU A 134 -8.32 10.81 -16.14
C LEU A 134 -9.45 11.60 -15.48
N ASP A 135 -10.68 11.15 -15.73
CA ASP A 135 -11.84 11.66 -15.02
C ASP A 135 -11.81 11.23 -13.52
N PRO A 136 -12.62 11.85 -12.65
CA PRO A 136 -12.61 11.51 -11.23
C PRO A 136 -12.91 10.04 -10.89
N LYS A 137 -13.76 9.38 -11.70
CA LYS A 137 -14.14 7.98 -11.48
C LYS A 137 -12.99 7.04 -11.86
N ASP A 138 -12.33 7.30 -12.97
CA ASP A 138 -11.15 6.58 -13.43
C ASP A 138 -9.95 6.79 -12.50
N LYS A 139 -9.81 7.99 -11.93
CA LYS A 139 -8.82 8.26 -10.85
C LYS A 139 -9.09 7.41 -9.63
N ALA A 140 -10.36 7.34 -9.18
CA ALA A 140 -10.75 6.49 -8.05
C ALA A 140 -10.50 5.00 -8.35
N LEU A 141 -10.81 4.54 -9.58
CA LEU A 141 -10.52 3.16 -10.00
C LEU A 141 -9.02 2.88 -10.04
N ALA A 142 -8.21 3.81 -10.55
CA ALA A 142 -6.76 3.68 -10.56
C ALA A 142 -6.20 3.58 -9.13
N GLN A 143 -6.68 4.43 -8.22
CA GLN A 143 -6.28 4.39 -6.82
C GLN A 143 -6.72 3.08 -6.15
N TYR A 144 -7.94 2.60 -6.42
CA TYR A 144 -8.43 1.32 -5.93
C TYR A 144 -7.50 0.16 -6.32
N ILE A 145 -7.15 0.06 -7.61
CA ILE A 145 -6.24 -0.99 -8.10
C ILE A 145 -4.86 -0.86 -7.45
N LEU A 146 -4.38 0.37 -7.27
CA LEU A 146 -3.09 0.63 -6.65
C LEU A 146 -3.06 0.24 -5.17
N GLU A 147 -4.13 0.51 -4.41
CA GLU A 147 -4.24 0.11 -3.01
C GLU A 147 -4.43 -1.41 -2.85
N LEU A 148 -5.12 -2.09 -3.78
CA LEU A 148 -5.11 -3.56 -3.81
C LEU A 148 -3.68 -4.10 -3.95
N ALA A 149 -2.87 -3.48 -4.81
CA ALA A 149 -1.48 -3.90 -5.02
C ALA A 149 -0.58 -3.68 -3.79
N LEU A 150 -0.90 -2.71 -2.91
CA LEU A 150 -0.15 -2.49 -1.66
C LEU A 150 -0.23 -3.68 -0.69
N VAL A 151 -1.40 -4.33 -0.64
CA VAL A 151 -1.65 -5.50 0.22
C VAL A 151 -0.82 -6.70 -0.23
N GLU A 152 -0.64 -6.84 -1.55
CA GLU A 152 0.02 -7.96 -2.20
C GLU A 152 1.54 -7.81 -2.27
N TYR A 153 2.26 -8.57 -1.45
CA TYR A 153 3.74 -8.52 -1.38
C TYR A 153 4.45 -8.74 -2.73
N LYS A 154 3.87 -9.54 -3.63
CA LYS A 154 4.48 -9.84 -4.94
C LYS A 154 4.79 -8.58 -5.77
N PHE A 155 4.09 -7.46 -5.55
CA PHE A 155 4.35 -6.23 -6.29
C PHE A 155 5.62 -5.49 -5.85
N ILE A 156 6.28 -5.91 -4.77
CA ILE A 156 7.53 -5.30 -4.29
C ILE A 156 8.67 -5.36 -5.31
N ILE A 157 8.61 -6.30 -6.26
CA ILE A 157 9.60 -6.44 -7.34
C ILE A 157 9.51 -5.31 -8.37
N TYR A 158 8.39 -4.60 -8.44
CA TYR A 158 8.16 -3.53 -9.40
C TYR A 158 8.46 -2.17 -8.77
N LYS A 159 9.01 -1.27 -9.59
CA LYS A 159 9.16 0.13 -9.18
C LYS A 159 7.78 0.79 -9.06
N PRO A 160 7.55 1.73 -8.11
CA PRO A 160 6.27 2.42 -7.99
C PRO A 160 5.79 3.07 -9.29
N SER A 161 6.70 3.70 -10.04
CA SER A 161 6.38 4.30 -11.34
C SER A 161 5.92 3.27 -12.39
N GLN A 162 6.42 2.03 -12.33
CA GLN A 162 6.01 0.95 -13.22
C GLN A 162 4.62 0.43 -12.85
N ILE A 163 4.35 0.21 -11.55
CA ILE A 163 3.03 -0.21 -11.07
C ILE A 163 1.99 0.82 -11.52
N VAL A 164 2.24 2.11 -11.29
CA VAL A 164 1.30 3.18 -11.66
C VAL A 164 1.08 3.23 -13.17
N GLN A 165 2.12 3.15 -13.99
CA GLN A 165 1.94 3.13 -15.44
C GLN A 165 1.10 1.92 -15.89
N SER A 166 1.31 0.74 -15.28
CA SER A 166 0.48 -0.45 -15.53
C SER A 166 -0.96 -0.28 -15.06
N VAL A 167 -1.21 0.40 -13.94
CA VAL A 167 -2.55 0.78 -13.48
C VAL A 167 -3.23 1.71 -14.48
N ILE A 168 -2.58 2.80 -14.89
CA ILE A 168 -3.13 3.77 -15.85
C ILE A 168 -3.40 3.10 -17.21
N PHE A 169 -2.51 2.20 -17.64
CA PHE A 169 -2.73 1.39 -18.83
C PHE A 169 -3.97 0.50 -18.69
N LEU A 170 -4.12 -0.20 -17.56
CA LEU A 170 -5.26 -1.07 -17.29
C LEU A 170 -6.58 -0.30 -17.25
N VAL A 171 -6.63 0.84 -16.56
CA VAL A 171 -7.83 1.71 -16.52
C VAL A 171 -8.21 2.18 -17.92
N ASN A 172 -7.24 2.65 -18.72
CA ASN A 172 -7.53 3.04 -20.10
C ASN A 172 -7.98 1.87 -20.98
N LYS A 173 -7.47 0.65 -20.76
CA LYS A 173 -7.94 -0.56 -21.45
C LYS A 173 -9.37 -0.94 -21.05
N ILE A 174 -9.74 -0.78 -19.79
CA ILE A 174 -11.11 -1.00 -19.30
C ILE A 174 -12.06 0.00 -19.95
N ARG A 175 -11.67 1.28 -20.02
CA ARG A 175 -12.44 2.35 -20.67
C ARG A 175 -12.50 2.20 -22.20
N THR A 176 -11.39 1.83 -22.82
CA THR A 176 -11.22 1.78 -24.27
C THR A 176 -10.33 0.58 -24.64
N PRO A 177 -10.90 -0.57 -25.00
CA PRO A 177 -10.13 -1.80 -25.28
C PRO A 177 -9.05 -1.64 -26.36
N THR A 178 -9.25 -0.71 -27.29
CA THR A 178 -8.33 -0.38 -28.38
C THR A 178 -7.18 0.55 -27.99
N TYR A 179 -7.13 1.04 -26.74
CA TYR A 179 -6.08 1.94 -26.26
C TYR A 179 -4.69 1.30 -26.41
N LYS A 180 -3.76 1.98 -27.07
CA LYS A 180 -2.36 1.56 -27.25
C LYS A 180 -1.43 2.58 -26.60
N THR A 181 -0.32 2.12 -26.04
CA THR A 181 0.73 3.00 -25.50
C THR A 181 2.09 2.61 -26.06
N PRO A 182 3.05 3.56 -26.18
CA PRO A 182 4.38 3.27 -26.71
C PRO A 182 5.15 2.16 -25.96
N ASN A 183 4.85 1.94 -24.68
CA ASN A 183 5.56 0.99 -23.80
C ASN A 183 4.73 -0.24 -23.42
N GLU A 184 3.73 -0.60 -24.23
CA GLU A 184 2.75 -1.64 -23.89
C GLU A 184 3.40 -2.97 -23.48
N ASN A 185 4.44 -3.41 -24.19
CA ASN A 185 5.09 -4.70 -23.94
C ASN A 185 5.79 -4.77 -22.58
N GLN A 186 6.29 -3.66 -22.06
CA GLN A 186 6.94 -3.60 -20.75
C GLN A 186 5.92 -3.52 -19.61
N LEU A 187 4.75 -2.93 -19.86
CA LEU A 187 3.70 -2.74 -18.86
C LEU A 187 2.76 -3.95 -18.73
N LYS A 188 2.63 -4.75 -19.79
CA LYS A 188 1.73 -5.92 -19.87
C LYS A 188 1.88 -6.92 -18.72
N PRO A 189 3.08 -7.35 -18.30
CA PRO A 189 3.22 -8.34 -17.23
C PRO A 189 2.57 -7.86 -15.92
N CYS A 190 2.97 -6.69 -15.43
CA CYS A 190 2.42 -6.09 -14.21
C CYS A 190 0.92 -5.77 -14.36
N ALA A 191 0.49 -5.24 -15.53
CA ALA A 191 -0.92 -4.96 -15.78
C ALA A 191 -1.80 -6.22 -15.78
N LYS A 192 -1.29 -7.36 -16.25
CA LYS A 192 -2.00 -8.64 -16.22
C LYS A 192 -2.17 -9.11 -14.77
N GLU A 193 -1.14 -9.00 -13.95
CA GLU A 193 -1.23 -9.35 -12.52
C GLU A 193 -2.20 -8.43 -11.76
N LEU A 194 -2.17 -7.13 -12.03
CA LEU A 194 -3.13 -6.15 -11.48
C LEU A 194 -4.57 -6.44 -11.93
N CYS A 195 -4.76 -6.84 -13.19
CA CYS A 195 -6.07 -7.22 -13.71
C CYS A 195 -6.61 -8.47 -13.00
N THR A 196 -5.78 -9.51 -12.84
CA THR A 196 -6.16 -10.71 -12.07
C THR A 196 -6.51 -10.33 -10.64
N LEU A 197 -5.70 -9.48 -9.99
CA LEU A 197 -5.97 -9.01 -8.63
C LEU A 197 -7.32 -8.30 -8.52
N LEU A 198 -7.62 -7.41 -9.47
CA LEU A 198 -8.90 -6.70 -9.54
C LEU A 198 -10.08 -7.67 -9.74
N GLN A 199 -9.92 -8.68 -10.60
CA GLN A 199 -10.94 -9.69 -10.90
C GLN A 199 -11.23 -10.65 -9.74
N THR A 200 -10.25 -10.89 -8.86
CA THR A 200 -10.40 -11.80 -7.71
C THR A 200 -10.54 -11.06 -6.38
N ALA A 201 -10.67 -9.73 -6.40
CA ALA A 201 -10.69 -8.91 -5.20
C ALA A 201 -11.88 -9.25 -4.28
N ASP A 202 -13.01 -9.65 -4.86
CA ASP A 202 -14.22 -10.06 -4.14
C ASP A 202 -14.10 -11.44 -3.46
N LEU A 203 -13.18 -12.28 -3.94
CA LEU A 203 -12.90 -13.61 -3.38
C LEU A 203 -11.88 -13.56 -2.22
N SER A 204 -11.18 -12.45 -2.05
CA SER A 204 -10.18 -12.28 -0.98
C SER A 204 -10.86 -12.26 0.40
N SER A 205 -10.16 -12.74 1.44
CA SER A 205 -10.60 -12.54 2.83
C SER A 205 -10.26 -11.15 3.36
N LEU A 206 -9.26 -10.48 2.76
CA LEU A 206 -8.83 -9.12 3.09
C LEU A 206 -9.65 -8.12 2.28
N GLN A 207 -10.43 -7.29 2.97
CA GLN A 207 -11.52 -6.52 2.37
C GLN A 207 -11.49 -5.02 2.70
N ALA A 208 -10.49 -4.53 3.45
CA ALA A 208 -10.42 -3.12 3.85
C ALA A 208 -10.42 -2.18 2.63
N VAL A 209 -9.57 -2.48 1.63
CA VAL A 209 -9.52 -1.72 0.38
C VAL A 209 -10.88 -1.70 -0.32
N ARG A 210 -11.54 -2.86 -0.45
CA ARG A 210 -12.85 -2.94 -1.12
C ARG A 210 -13.93 -2.15 -0.40
N LYS A 211 -13.95 -2.21 0.93
CA LYS A 211 -14.85 -1.42 1.77
C LYS A 211 -14.60 0.08 1.59
N LYS A 212 -13.34 0.53 1.64
CA LYS A 212 -12.94 1.93 1.41
C LYS A 212 -13.49 2.44 0.08
N PHE A 213 -13.23 1.73 -1.02
CA PHE A 213 -13.64 2.14 -2.37
C PHE A 213 -15.09 1.79 -2.75
N ASN A 214 -15.86 1.20 -1.84
CA ASN A 214 -17.31 1.03 -1.99
C ASN A 214 -18.08 2.28 -1.54
N ALA A 215 -17.44 3.23 -0.85
CA ALA A 215 -18.07 4.47 -0.44
C ALA A 215 -18.40 5.36 -1.65
N SER A 216 -19.51 6.11 -1.59
CA SER A 216 -19.98 6.95 -2.69
C SER A 216 -18.98 8.04 -3.10
N LYS A 217 -18.13 8.51 -2.17
CA LYS A 217 -17.04 9.45 -2.46
C LYS A 217 -16.00 8.90 -3.46
N PHE A 218 -15.93 7.58 -3.59
CA PHE A 218 -15.07 6.87 -4.55
C PHE A 218 -15.88 6.26 -5.70
N PHE A 219 -17.10 6.75 -5.97
CA PHE A 219 -17.95 6.28 -7.07
C PHE A 219 -18.26 4.78 -7.04
N GLU A 220 -18.12 4.15 -5.87
CA GLU A 220 -18.33 2.71 -5.67
C GLU A 220 -17.52 1.84 -6.65
N VAL A 221 -16.31 2.29 -7.04
CA VAL A 221 -15.49 1.64 -8.07
C VAL A 221 -15.13 0.20 -7.73
N SER A 222 -15.17 -0.21 -6.45
CA SER A 222 -14.95 -1.60 -6.06
C SER A 222 -16.07 -2.57 -6.47
N ARG A 223 -17.20 -2.06 -7.00
CA ARG A 223 -18.29 -2.84 -7.62
C ARG A 223 -18.08 -3.12 -9.10
N ILE A 224 -17.14 -2.44 -9.75
CA ILE A 224 -16.86 -2.63 -11.18
C ILE A 224 -16.37 -4.06 -11.41
N LYS A 225 -17.08 -4.80 -12.25
CA LYS A 225 -16.68 -6.15 -12.68
C LYS A 225 -15.90 -6.04 -13.99
N VAL A 226 -14.68 -6.56 -13.99
CA VAL A 226 -13.87 -6.68 -15.21
C VAL A 226 -14.00 -8.12 -15.70
N GLU A 227 -14.50 -8.31 -16.91
CA GLU A 227 -14.62 -9.64 -17.50
C GLU A 227 -13.25 -10.29 -17.72
N LYS A 228 -13.18 -11.62 -17.55
CA LYS A 228 -12.01 -12.40 -17.95
C LYS A 228 -11.97 -12.40 -19.48
N THR A 229 -11.02 -11.66 -20.06
CA THR A 229 -10.73 -11.78 -21.49
C THR A 229 -10.14 -13.16 -21.76
N ASN A 230 -10.99 -14.13 -22.09
CA ASN A 230 -10.59 -15.41 -22.67
C ASN A 230 -10.14 -15.13 -24.12
N LYS A 231 -8.88 -14.72 -24.31
CA LYS A 231 -8.21 -14.73 -25.61
C LYS A 231 -6.79 -15.23 -25.44
#